data_AF-A0A2N2LG10-F1
#
_entry.id   AF-A0A2N2LG10-F1
#
_cell.length_a   1.000
_cell.length_b   1.000
_cell.length_c   1.000
_cell.angle_alpha   90.00
_cell.angle_beta   90.00
_cell.angle_gamma   90.00
#
_symmetry.space_group_name_H-M   'P 1'
#
loop_
_entity.id
_entity.type
_entity.pdbx_description
1 polymer ?
#
loop_
_entity_poly.entity_id
_entity_poly.type
_entity_poly.pdbx_seq_one_letter_code
_entity_poly.pdbx_strand_id
1 'polypeptide(L)'
;ADYSYLLQFADIGGVLGLSVLILTINLLVYQSPKLRWQAGIGIVLILSLWGAYGWWCTHHLELQQQDPKIYVMQPAIEQEDKWEIAYLDSIFTKYRQMTIQAAQDSAKLVIWPEAAVPFYLRYQPGYRAEMNYLTERLQLDIFTGFPDYVPLPKGHVPPEYYYNAAALFAQGRGMSELYYKMILVPIGERIPWLGLFPVLWKLQLGQANWEYGTEIRSFSSGGYSFSPSICYEIAFPILHHKMAFPQDPGSGNYSKNDYLVNLTNDAWFGTSYGPWLHGTMTRFRAIENRIQIYRSANTGISMIVDPLGRVLARTELYQTANITAPLYTTRRIPVIRKIYLYPAVFPLVSLALLIGAFRIKRKKRISNEVAQ
;
A
#
# COMPACT_ATOMS: atom_id res chain seq x y z
N ALA A 1 0.52 -17.42 -13.68
CA ALA A 1 0.23 -18.49 -12.70
C ALA A 1 -0.08 -17.85 -11.35
N ASP A 2 -1.04 -18.38 -10.60
CA ASP A 2 -1.36 -17.85 -9.27
C ASP A 2 -0.47 -18.53 -8.22
N TYR A 3 0.54 -17.81 -7.72
CA TYR A 3 1.54 -18.32 -6.77
C TYR A 3 1.06 -18.26 -5.31
N SER A 4 -0.25 -18.36 -5.08
CA SER A 4 -0.91 -18.09 -3.79
C SER A 4 -0.30 -18.85 -2.60
N TYR A 5 0.14 -20.10 -2.77
CA TYR A 5 0.83 -20.85 -1.70
C TYR A 5 2.24 -20.30 -1.44
N LEU A 6 3.03 -20.06 -2.48
CA LEU A 6 4.41 -19.59 -2.34
C LEU A 6 4.47 -18.18 -1.73
N LEU A 7 3.51 -17.33 -2.05
CA LEU A 7 3.45 -15.97 -1.51
C LEU A 7 3.26 -15.94 0.01
N GLN A 8 2.72 -16.99 0.62
CA GLN A 8 2.43 -17.02 2.06
C GLN A 8 3.67 -16.78 2.93
N PHE A 9 4.86 -17.17 2.47
CA PHE A 9 6.13 -16.93 3.18
C PHE A 9 6.42 -15.43 3.42
N ALA A 10 5.71 -14.53 2.74
CA ALA A 10 5.82 -13.10 2.99
C ALA A 10 5.43 -12.72 4.44
N ASP A 11 4.58 -13.47 5.14
CA ASP A 11 4.26 -13.17 6.55
C ASP A 11 5.39 -13.54 7.54
N ILE A 12 6.42 -14.27 7.08
CA ILE A 12 7.67 -14.53 7.80
C ILE A 12 8.73 -13.55 7.37
N GLY A 13 8.99 -13.54 6.06
CA GLY A 13 10.19 -12.97 5.48
C GLY A 13 9.93 -11.80 4.56
N GLY A 14 8.67 -11.40 4.36
CA GLY A 14 8.23 -10.40 3.36
C GLY A 14 8.77 -10.65 1.96
N VAL A 15 8.70 -9.61 1.12
CA VAL A 15 9.27 -9.66 -0.24
C VAL A 15 10.78 -9.95 -0.23
N LEU A 16 11.52 -9.48 0.78
CA LEU A 16 12.97 -9.71 0.88
C LEU A 16 13.31 -11.18 1.13
N GLY A 17 12.59 -11.85 2.02
CA GLY A 17 12.74 -13.26 2.32
C GLY A 17 12.35 -14.15 1.15
N LEU A 18 11.28 -13.80 0.42
CA LEU A 18 10.96 -14.44 -0.86
C LEU A 18 12.11 -14.29 -1.86
N SER A 19 12.70 -13.10 -1.96
CA SER A 19 13.85 -12.84 -2.82
C SER A 19 15.06 -13.70 -2.43
N VAL A 20 15.34 -13.85 -1.12
CA VAL A 20 16.41 -14.71 -0.61
C VAL A 20 16.17 -16.18 -0.96
N LEU A 21 14.95 -16.69 -0.85
CA LEU A 21 14.61 -18.06 -1.25
C LEU A 21 14.87 -18.28 -2.74
N ILE A 22 14.40 -17.37 -3.59
CA ILE A 22 14.60 -17.44 -5.04
C ILE A 22 16.09 -17.38 -5.39
N LEU A 23 16.83 -16.46 -4.79
CA LEU A 23 18.28 -16.32 -5.00
C LEU A 23 19.04 -17.57 -4.55
N THR A 24 18.63 -18.19 -3.44
CA THR A 24 19.25 -19.41 -2.92
C THR A 24 19.01 -20.59 -3.87
N ILE A 25 17.79 -20.75 -4.38
CA ILE A 25 17.49 -21.77 -5.40
C ILE A 25 18.34 -21.54 -6.66
N ASN A 26 18.38 -20.31 -7.18
CA ASN A 26 19.19 -19.97 -8.35
C ASN A 26 20.69 -20.25 -8.13
N LEU A 27 21.20 -19.97 -6.94
CA LEU A 27 22.59 -20.27 -6.58
C LEU A 27 22.86 -21.78 -6.53
N LEU A 28 21.94 -22.57 -5.97
CA LEU A 28 22.06 -24.04 -5.96
C LEU A 28 22.03 -24.61 -7.38
N VAL A 29 21.17 -24.10 -8.26
CA VAL A 29 21.14 -24.47 -9.68
C VAL A 29 22.48 -24.16 -10.34
N TYR A 30 23.00 -22.95 -10.16
CA TYR A 30 24.31 -22.55 -10.70
C TYR A 30 25.46 -23.43 -10.18
N GLN A 31 25.39 -23.86 -8.92
CA GLN A 31 26.41 -24.73 -8.32
C GLN A 31 26.20 -26.23 -8.60
N SER A 32 25.12 -26.62 -9.28
CA SER A 32 24.77 -28.03 -9.53
C SER A 32 25.87 -28.86 -10.21
N PRO A 33 26.73 -28.34 -11.12
CA PRO A 33 27.83 -29.13 -11.67
C PRO A 33 28.88 -29.52 -10.62
N LYS A 34 29.03 -28.69 -9.57
CA LYS A 34 29.99 -28.92 -8.47
C LYS A 34 29.39 -29.72 -7.32
N LEU A 35 28.15 -29.41 -6.94
CA LEU A 35 27.42 -30.04 -5.83
C LEU A 35 26.71 -31.35 -6.24
N ARG A 36 26.63 -31.64 -7.55
CA ARG A 36 25.97 -32.83 -8.11
C ARG A 36 24.56 -32.99 -7.53
N TRP A 37 24.22 -34.18 -7.04
CA TRP A 37 22.90 -34.50 -6.50
C TRP A 37 22.53 -33.70 -5.24
N GLN A 38 23.51 -33.17 -4.49
CA GLN A 38 23.26 -32.41 -3.26
C GLN A 38 22.51 -31.11 -3.54
N ALA A 39 22.80 -30.45 -4.68
CA ALA A 39 22.05 -29.26 -5.11
C ALA A 39 20.58 -29.60 -5.38
N GLY A 40 20.32 -30.75 -6.03
CA GLY A 40 18.95 -31.23 -6.28
C GLY A 40 18.18 -31.45 -4.99
N ILE A 41 18.77 -32.13 -4.00
CA ILE A 41 18.14 -32.33 -2.69
C ILE A 41 17.87 -31.01 -1.99
N GLY A 42 18.82 -30.07 -2.00
CA GLY A 42 18.64 -28.75 -1.40
C GLY A 42 17.47 -27.99 -2.02
N ILE A 43 17.35 -28.00 -3.35
CA ILE A 43 16.25 -27.36 -4.07
C ILE A 43 14.90 -28.02 -3.71
N VAL A 44 14.83 -29.36 -3.75
CA VAL A 44 13.61 -30.10 -3.42
C VAL A 44 13.18 -29.83 -1.98
N LEU A 45 14.12 -29.81 -1.03
CA LEU A 45 13.83 -29.52 0.37
C LEU A 45 13.29 -28.09 0.55
N ILE A 46 13.93 -27.09 -0.05
CA ILE A 46 13.47 -25.69 0.02
C ILE A 46 12.06 -25.56 -0.56
N LEU A 47 11.82 -26.09 -1.77
CA LEU A 47 10.51 -26.02 -2.41
C LEU A 47 9.43 -26.77 -1.62
N SER A 48 9.77 -27.94 -1.05
CA SER A 48 8.85 -28.74 -0.25
C SER A 48 8.45 -28.02 1.04
N LEU A 49 9.41 -27.47 1.78
CA LEU A 49 9.14 -26.73 3.01
C LEU A 49 8.37 -25.43 2.74
N TRP A 50 8.78 -24.69 1.70
CA TRP A 50 8.14 -23.45 1.30
C TRP A 50 6.70 -23.68 0.82
N GLY A 51 6.48 -24.70 -0.02
CA GLY A 51 5.16 -25.11 -0.48
C GLY A 51 4.28 -25.64 0.66
N ALA A 52 4.82 -26.49 1.53
CA ALA A 52 4.11 -27.04 2.69
C ALA A 52 3.67 -25.93 3.66
N TYR A 53 4.54 -24.95 3.91
CA TYR A 53 4.18 -23.77 4.71
C TYR A 53 3.02 -22.99 4.09
N GLY A 54 3.09 -22.74 2.78
CA GLY A 54 2.04 -22.06 2.04
C GLY A 54 0.70 -22.78 2.05
N TRP A 55 0.75 -24.10 1.85
CA TRP A 55 -0.43 -24.96 1.96
C TRP A 55 -1.00 -24.93 3.39
N TRP A 56 -0.15 -25.02 4.42
CA TRP A 56 -0.59 -24.96 5.81
C TRP A 56 -1.28 -23.63 6.13
N CYS A 57 -0.67 -22.49 5.78
CA CYS A 57 -1.26 -21.16 6.00
C CYS A 57 -2.62 -21.02 5.32
N THR A 58 -2.78 -21.47 4.09
CA THR A 58 -4.03 -21.33 3.34
C THR A 58 -5.17 -22.19 3.86
N HIS A 59 -4.87 -23.30 4.55
CA HIS A 59 -5.89 -24.20 5.13
C HIS A 59 -6.16 -23.97 6.61
N HIS A 60 -5.20 -23.41 7.36
CA HIS A 60 -5.28 -23.32 8.83
C HIS A 60 -5.33 -21.88 9.34
N LEU A 61 -5.22 -20.87 8.48
CA LEU A 61 -5.44 -19.48 8.91
C LEU A 61 -6.94 -19.25 9.14
N GLU A 62 -7.31 -19.09 10.41
CA GLU A 62 -8.67 -18.72 10.78
C GLU A 62 -8.96 -17.28 10.34
N LEU A 63 -9.94 -17.16 9.43
CA LEU A 63 -10.48 -15.90 8.96
C LEU A 63 -11.90 -15.73 9.48
N GLN A 64 -12.16 -14.60 10.13
CA GLN A 64 -13.52 -14.20 10.50
C GLN A 64 -14.10 -13.37 9.37
N GLN A 65 -15.16 -13.89 8.74
CA GLN A 65 -15.89 -13.18 7.71
C GLN A 65 -16.91 -12.24 8.35
N GLN A 66 -16.92 -11.00 7.86
CA GLN A 66 -17.80 -9.92 8.27
C GLN A 66 -18.29 -9.22 7.00
N ASP A 67 -19.39 -8.46 7.08
CA ASP A 67 -19.93 -7.75 5.93
C ASP A 67 -20.26 -6.28 6.26
N PRO A 68 -19.24 -5.43 6.44
CA PRO A 68 -19.42 -4.02 6.73
C PRO A 68 -19.95 -3.19 5.55
N LYS A 69 -20.23 -3.80 4.38
CA LYS A 69 -20.68 -3.11 3.16
C LYS A 69 -19.75 -1.95 2.76
N ILE A 70 -18.46 -2.25 2.62
CA ILE A 70 -17.43 -1.32 2.14
C ILE A 70 -17.35 -1.39 0.61
N TYR A 71 -17.47 -0.25 -0.05
CA TYR A 71 -17.42 -0.13 -1.51
C TYR A 71 -16.18 0.65 -1.95
N VAL A 72 -15.47 0.10 -2.91
CA VAL A 72 -14.30 0.71 -3.56
C VAL A 72 -14.75 1.26 -4.90
N MET A 73 -14.56 2.56 -5.09
CA MET A 73 -14.96 3.24 -6.32
C MET A 73 -13.79 3.34 -7.30
N GLN A 74 -14.09 3.08 -8.57
CA GLN A 74 -13.24 3.40 -9.70
C GLN A 74 -14.02 4.29 -10.66
N PRO A 75 -13.78 5.61 -10.67
CA PRO A 75 -14.55 6.53 -11.49
C PRO A 75 -14.04 6.60 -12.94
N ALA A 76 -12.79 6.20 -13.22
CA ALA A 76 -12.15 6.37 -14.53
C ALA A 76 -12.25 7.83 -15.05
N ILE A 77 -11.74 8.79 -14.27
CA ILE A 77 -11.60 10.18 -14.69
C ILE A 77 -10.27 10.34 -15.41
N GLU A 78 -10.27 10.87 -16.61
CA GLU A 78 -9.05 11.08 -17.40
C GLU A 78 -8.11 12.07 -16.73
N GLN A 79 -6.80 11.88 -16.91
CA GLN A 79 -5.78 12.70 -16.24
C GLN A 79 -5.79 14.15 -16.71
N GLU A 80 -6.12 14.38 -17.98
CA GLU A 80 -6.19 15.70 -18.62
C GLU A 80 -7.34 16.52 -18.01
N ASP A 81 -8.51 15.90 -17.84
CA ASP A 81 -9.68 16.58 -17.25
C ASP A 81 -9.53 16.86 -15.75
N LYS A 82 -8.71 16.06 -15.05
CA LYS A 82 -8.70 16.00 -13.58
C LYS A 82 -8.35 17.34 -12.91
N TRP A 83 -7.53 18.18 -13.53
CA TRP A 83 -7.03 19.43 -12.91
C TRP A 83 -7.64 20.69 -13.52
N GLU A 84 -8.53 20.54 -14.49
CA GLU A 84 -9.16 21.65 -15.18
C GLU A 84 -10.38 22.13 -14.39
N ILE A 85 -10.40 23.43 -14.09
CA ILE A 85 -11.47 24.06 -13.29
C ILE A 85 -12.85 23.81 -13.91
N ALA A 86 -12.91 23.77 -15.25
CA ALA A 86 -14.15 23.55 -16.00
C ALA A 86 -14.81 22.18 -15.71
N TYR A 87 -14.04 21.17 -15.28
CA TYR A 87 -14.56 19.82 -15.05
C TYR A 87 -14.86 19.50 -13.58
N LEU A 88 -14.55 20.39 -12.63
CA LEU A 88 -14.70 20.12 -11.19
C LEU A 88 -16.12 19.67 -10.80
N ASP A 89 -17.14 20.38 -11.29
CA ASP A 89 -18.55 20.05 -11.01
C ASP A 89 -18.97 18.71 -11.63
N SER A 90 -18.48 18.42 -12.84
CA SER A 90 -18.78 17.16 -13.53
C SER A 90 -18.13 15.97 -12.83
N ILE A 91 -16.88 16.13 -12.36
CA ILE A 91 -16.13 15.15 -11.58
C ILE A 91 -16.86 14.88 -10.27
N PHE A 92 -17.22 15.93 -9.53
CA PHE A 92 -17.92 15.78 -8.26
C PHE A 92 -19.31 15.14 -8.45
N THR A 93 -20.02 15.52 -9.51
CA THR A 93 -21.32 14.92 -9.88
C THR A 93 -21.17 13.42 -10.17
N LYS A 94 -20.11 13.00 -10.85
CA LYS A 94 -19.82 11.58 -11.12
C LYS A 94 -19.64 10.79 -9.81
N TYR A 95 -18.85 11.30 -8.87
CA TYR A 95 -18.69 10.67 -7.56
C TYR A 95 -19.98 10.63 -6.76
N ARG A 96 -20.78 11.70 -6.80
CA ARG A 96 -22.11 11.73 -6.18
C ARG A 96 -23.01 10.62 -6.73
N GLN A 97 -23.09 10.48 -8.05
CA GLN A 97 -23.91 9.45 -8.69
C GLN A 97 -23.46 8.04 -8.32
N MET A 98 -22.15 7.77 -8.37
CA MET A 98 -21.59 6.48 -7.95
C MET A 98 -21.85 6.19 -6.46
N THR A 99 -21.80 7.22 -5.61
CA THR A 99 -22.11 7.09 -4.18
C THR A 99 -23.59 6.78 -3.94
N ILE A 100 -24.50 7.41 -4.68
CA ILE A 100 -25.93 7.07 -4.64
C ILE A 100 -26.17 5.63 -5.08
N GLN A 101 -25.51 5.16 -6.13
CA GLN A 101 -25.59 3.76 -6.58
C GLN A 101 -25.12 2.79 -5.49
N ALA A 102 -23.95 3.05 -4.87
CA ALA A 102 -23.47 2.22 -3.76
C ALA A 102 -24.43 2.24 -2.55
N ALA A 103 -25.06 3.39 -2.26
CA ALA A 103 -26.04 3.51 -1.19
C ALA A 103 -27.31 2.67 -1.44
N GLN A 104 -27.76 2.56 -2.70
CA GLN A 104 -28.86 1.68 -3.09
C GLN A 104 -28.54 0.21 -2.79
N ASP A 105 -27.27 -0.17 -2.91
CA ASP A 105 -26.75 -1.48 -2.53
C ASP A 105 -26.32 -1.57 -1.06
N SER A 106 -26.88 -0.69 -0.21
CA SER A 106 -26.70 -0.66 1.25
C SER A 106 -25.27 -0.42 1.73
N ALA A 107 -24.43 0.27 0.94
CA ALA A 107 -23.10 0.70 1.36
C ALA A 107 -23.12 1.43 2.71
N LYS A 108 -22.13 1.14 3.56
CA LYS A 108 -21.88 1.88 4.82
C LYS A 108 -20.63 2.71 4.78
N LEU A 109 -19.68 2.35 3.91
CA LEU A 109 -18.50 3.15 3.62
C LEU A 109 -18.23 3.08 2.12
N VAL A 110 -17.99 4.23 1.51
CA VAL A 110 -17.46 4.32 0.15
C VAL A 110 -16.04 4.90 0.16
N ILE A 111 -15.16 4.33 -0.64
CA ILE A 111 -13.76 4.73 -0.77
C ILE A 111 -13.57 5.33 -2.15
N TRP A 112 -13.26 6.63 -2.19
CA TRP A 112 -12.90 7.36 -3.39
C TRP A 112 -11.36 7.39 -3.53
N PRO A 113 -10.81 7.39 -4.76
CA PRO A 113 -9.37 7.26 -5.01
C PRO A 113 -8.57 8.51 -4.64
N GLU A 114 -7.26 8.48 -4.93
CA GLU A 114 -6.34 9.59 -4.70
C GLU A 114 -6.72 10.83 -5.50
N ALA A 115 -6.70 12.00 -4.83
CA ALA A 115 -7.09 13.27 -5.41
C ALA A 115 -8.43 13.17 -6.17
N ALA A 116 -9.38 12.40 -5.62
CA ALA A 116 -10.71 12.24 -6.18
C ALA A 116 -11.44 13.57 -6.28
N VAL A 117 -11.20 14.43 -5.29
CA VAL A 117 -11.66 15.81 -5.28
C VAL A 117 -10.47 16.69 -5.63
N PRO A 118 -10.29 17.14 -6.89
CA PRO A 118 -9.05 17.76 -7.36
C PRO A 118 -8.98 19.26 -7.04
N PHE A 119 -9.40 19.64 -5.83
CA PHE A 119 -9.33 20.98 -5.29
C PHE A 119 -9.11 20.93 -3.78
N TYR A 120 -8.70 22.06 -3.20
CA TYR A 120 -8.43 22.19 -1.78
C TYR A 120 -9.74 22.14 -0.96
N LEU A 121 -10.26 20.92 -0.74
CA LEU A 121 -11.59 20.65 -0.19
C LEU A 121 -11.85 21.37 1.14
N ARG A 122 -10.83 21.51 1.99
CA ARG A 122 -10.93 22.23 3.27
C ARG A 122 -11.27 23.71 3.12
N TYR A 123 -10.92 24.30 1.98
CA TYR A 123 -11.12 25.72 1.65
C TYR A 123 -12.32 25.94 0.72
N GLN A 124 -13.10 24.89 0.44
CA GLN A 124 -14.26 24.93 -0.43
C GLN A 124 -15.55 24.59 0.35
N PRO A 125 -16.15 25.57 1.05
CA PRO A 125 -17.25 25.31 1.98
C PRO A 125 -18.48 24.69 1.32
N GLY A 126 -18.78 25.03 0.05
CA GLY A 126 -19.89 24.46 -0.70
C GLY A 126 -19.76 22.94 -0.89
N TYR A 127 -18.63 22.48 -1.42
CA TYR A 127 -18.39 21.04 -1.61
C TYR A 127 -18.26 20.29 -0.28
N ARG A 128 -17.69 20.92 0.75
CA ARG A 128 -17.63 20.30 2.09
C ARG A 128 -19.04 20.12 2.68
N ALA A 129 -19.92 21.11 2.52
CA ALA A 129 -21.32 21.00 2.93
C ALA A 129 -22.05 19.91 2.15
N GLU A 130 -21.81 19.81 0.84
CA GLU A 130 -22.38 18.75 -0.02
C GLU A 130 -21.88 17.36 0.40
N MET A 131 -20.60 17.19 0.73
CA MET A 131 -20.06 15.92 1.26
C MET A 131 -20.76 15.50 2.57
N ASN A 132 -20.93 16.44 3.50
CA ASN A 132 -21.65 16.18 4.75
C ASN A 132 -23.14 15.87 4.50
N TYR A 133 -23.77 16.59 3.57
CA TYR A 133 -25.14 16.34 3.18
C TYR A 133 -25.29 14.94 2.58
N LEU A 134 -24.36 14.50 1.73
CA LEU A 134 -24.37 13.16 1.15
C LEU A 134 -24.24 12.06 2.21
N THR A 135 -23.30 12.19 3.16
CA THR A 135 -23.12 11.20 4.22
C THR A 135 -24.35 11.11 5.13
N GLU A 136 -24.94 12.25 5.49
CA GLU A 136 -26.17 12.31 6.28
C GLU A 136 -27.38 11.76 5.51
N ARG A 137 -27.57 12.16 4.26
CA ARG A 137 -28.73 11.76 3.46
C ARG A 137 -28.71 10.27 3.12
N LEU A 138 -27.54 9.73 2.80
CA LEU A 138 -27.37 8.35 2.36
C LEU A 138 -27.03 7.39 3.52
N GLN A 139 -26.82 7.91 4.74
CA GLN A 139 -26.52 7.12 5.94
C GLN A 139 -25.30 6.20 5.74
N LEU A 140 -24.23 6.78 5.17
CA LEU A 140 -22.95 6.14 4.89
C LEU A 140 -21.80 7.11 5.14
N ASP A 141 -20.60 6.57 5.31
CA ASP A 141 -19.36 7.34 5.40
C ASP A 141 -18.65 7.40 4.03
N ILE A 142 -17.88 8.48 3.79
CA ILE A 142 -17.05 8.64 2.60
C ILE A 142 -15.59 8.81 3.03
N PHE A 143 -14.68 7.96 2.56
CA PHE A 143 -13.24 8.15 2.70
C PHE A 143 -12.63 8.54 1.35
N THR A 144 -11.94 9.67 1.26
CA THR A 144 -11.49 10.24 -0.02
C THR A 144 -10.16 10.95 0.08
N GLY A 145 -9.41 10.98 -1.04
CA GLY A 145 -8.19 11.78 -1.21
C GLY A 145 -8.43 13.11 -1.91
N PHE A 146 -7.64 14.14 -1.56
CA PHE A 146 -7.69 15.50 -2.12
C PHE A 146 -6.38 16.28 -1.82
N PRO A 147 -6.03 17.30 -2.62
CA PRO A 147 -4.92 18.19 -2.25
C PRO A 147 -5.32 19.08 -1.07
N ASP A 148 -4.39 19.38 -0.17
CA ASP A 148 -4.56 20.36 0.90
C ASP A 148 -3.37 21.31 0.97
N TYR A 149 -3.51 22.44 1.65
CA TYR A 149 -2.38 23.32 1.93
C TYR A 149 -2.47 23.96 3.31
N VAL A 150 -1.32 24.21 3.93
CA VAL A 150 -1.21 24.88 5.23
C VAL A 150 -0.48 26.22 5.02
N PRO A 151 -1.13 27.37 5.27
CA PRO A 151 -0.47 28.67 5.23
C PRO A 151 0.65 28.76 6.26
N LEU A 152 1.76 29.37 5.88
CA LEU A 152 2.91 29.58 6.76
C LEU A 152 2.97 31.03 7.25
N PRO A 153 3.75 31.30 8.32
CA PRO A 153 3.92 32.65 8.83
C PRO A 153 4.37 33.63 7.73
N LYS A 154 3.90 34.88 7.80
CA LYS A 154 4.27 35.92 6.85
C LYS A 154 5.79 36.05 6.74
N GLY A 155 6.32 36.00 5.52
CA GLY A 155 7.75 36.11 5.22
C GLY A 155 8.47 34.76 5.03
N HIS A 156 7.80 33.62 5.24
CA HIS A 156 8.34 32.31 4.87
C HIS A 156 8.31 32.10 3.35
N VAL A 157 9.30 31.38 2.82
CA VAL A 157 9.37 30.99 1.40
C VAL A 157 9.56 29.47 1.34
N PRO A 158 8.57 28.70 0.85
CA PRO A 158 7.30 29.13 0.23
C PRO A 158 6.27 29.69 1.24
N PRO A 159 5.23 30.42 0.80
CA PRO A 159 4.19 30.97 1.68
C PRO A 159 3.21 29.91 2.23
N GLU A 160 3.12 28.75 1.58
CA GLU A 160 2.32 27.61 2.05
C GLU A 160 3.08 26.28 1.88
N TYR A 161 2.69 25.29 2.67
CA TYR A 161 3.02 23.89 2.40
C TYR A 161 1.83 23.17 1.80
N TYR A 162 2.07 22.44 0.71
CA TYR A 162 1.06 21.67 -0.01
C TYR A 162 1.17 20.19 0.34
N TYR A 163 0.05 19.49 0.40
CA TYR A 163 0.01 18.08 0.76
C TYR A 163 -0.96 17.33 -0.14
N ASN A 164 -0.69 16.03 -0.34
CA ASN A 164 -1.71 15.09 -0.78
C ASN A 164 -2.31 14.44 0.47
N ALA A 165 -3.60 14.70 0.65
CA ALA A 165 -4.31 14.40 1.87
C ALA A 165 -5.41 13.37 1.63
N ALA A 166 -5.84 12.72 2.71
CA ALA A 166 -7.06 11.93 2.75
C ALA A 166 -7.80 12.16 4.07
N ALA A 167 -9.13 12.08 4.03
CA ALA A 167 -9.97 12.25 5.21
C ALA A 167 -11.21 11.36 5.15
N LEU A 168 -11.75 11.05 6.33
CA LEU A 168 -13.05 10.42 6.49
C LEU A 168 -14.12 11.50 6.71
N PHE A 169 -15.16 11.49 5.90
CA PHE A 169 -16.40 12.19 6.15
C PHE A 169 -17.37 11.19 6.76
N ALA A 170 -17.62 11.34 8.05
CA ALA A 170 -18.48 10.43 8.78
C ALA A 170 -19.85 11.05 9.07
N GLN A 171 -20.89 10.22 9.01
CA GLN A 171 -22.26 10.63 9.32
C GLN A 171 -22.33 11.30 10.70
N GLY A 172 -22.89 12.52 10.75
CA GLY A 172 -23.08 13.30 11.99
C GLY A 172 -21.80 13.79 12.69
N ARG A 173 -20.61 13.48 12.15
CA ARG A 173 -19.31 13.94 12.68
C ARG A 173 -18.57 14.87 11.71
N GLY A 174 -18.95 14.87 10.44
CA GLY A 174 -18.30 15.65 9.40
C GLY A 174 -16.92 15.11 9.05
N MET A 175 -16.04 16.00 8.57
CA MET A 175 -14.67 15.67 8.17
C MET A 175 -13.78 15.40 9.40
N SER A 176 -13.09 14.27 9.38
CA SER A 176 -12.09 13.87 10.37
C SER A 176 -10.81 14.69 10.27
N GLU A 177 -9.83 14.35 11.12
CA GLU A 177 -8.43 14.74 10.91
C GLU A 177 -7.91 14.21 9.57
N LEU A 178 -6.86 14.86 9.06
CA LEU A 178 -6.25 14.56 7.78
C LEU A 178 -5.11 13.54 7.93
N TYR A 179 -5.06 12.59 7.01
CA TYR A 179 -3.83 11.85 6.71
C TYR A 179 -3.10 12.58 5.59
N TYR A 180 -1.82 12.89 5.78
CA TYR A 180 -0.96 13.40 4.71
C TYR A 180 -0.02 12.29 4.23
N LYS A 181 0.14 12.18 2.90
CA LYS A 181 1.06 11.25 2.25
C LYS A 181 2.47 11.42 2.83
N MET A 182 3.03 10.34 3.35
CA MET A 182 4.31 10.31 4.06
C MET A 182 5.48 9.98 3.13
N ILE A 183 5.25 9.25 2.04
CA ILE A 183 6.27 8.92 1.04
C ILE A 183 5.87 9.49 -0.31
N LEU A 184 6.67 10.45 -0.78
CA LEU A 184 6.44 11.18 -2.01
C LEU A 184 7.23 10.57 -3.16
N VAL A 185 6.63 10.61 -4.36
CA VAL A 185 7.30 10.19 -5.59
C VAL A 185 8.42 11.20 -5.91
N PRO A 186 9.69 10.77 -5.99
CA PRO A 186 10.79 11.65 -6.34
C PRO A 186 10.54 12.33 -7.68
N ILE A 187 10.83 13.63 -7.76
CA ILE A 187 10.68 14.50 -8.95
C ILE A 187 9.21 14.78 -9.33
N GLY A 188 8.33 13.76 -9.30
CA GLY A 188 6.92 13.92 -9.66
C GLY A 188 6.09 14.68 -8.61
N GLU A 189 6.37 14.45 -7.32
CA GLU A 189 5.65 15.08 -6.19
C GLU A 189 6.58 15.91 -5.30
N ARG A 190 7.87 15.58 -5.27
CA ARG A 190 8.85 16.39 -4.55
C ARG A 190 10.22 16.35 -5.21
N ILE A 191 10.76 17.54 -5.45
CA ILE A 191 12.13 17.68 -5.95
C ILE A 191 13.11 17.34 -4.82
N PRO A 192 14.11 16.47 -5.06
CA PRO A 192 15.15 16.20 -4.09
C PRO A 192 15.92 17.46 -3.68
N TRP A 193 16.41 17.51 -2.43
CA TRP A 193 17.29 18.57 -1.92
C TRP A 193 16.74 20.01 -1.91
N LEU A 194 15.42 20.21 -1.92
CA LEU A 194 14.78 21.53 -1.80
C LEU A 194 15.28 22.36 -0.59
N GLY A 195 15.62 21.69 0.51
CA GLY A 195 16.19 22.34 1.71
C GLY A 195 17.66 22.74 1.59
N LEU A 196 18.42 22.15 0.66
CA LEU A 196 19.83 22.50 0.40
C LEU A 196 19.96 23.55 -0.71
N PHE A 197 19.08 23.50 -1.70
CA PHE A 197 19.10 24.39 -2.86
C PHE A 197 17.74 25.08 -3.05
N PRO A 198 17.50 26.24 -2.41
CA PRO A 198 16.21 26.92 -2.47
C PRO A 198 15.76 27.30 -3.88
N VAL A 199 16.69 27.45 -4.83
CA VAL A 199 16.37 27.68 -6.25
C VAL A 199 15.50 26.57 -6.86
N LEU A 200 15.59 25.35 -6.32
CA LEU A 200 14.81 24.20 -6.80
C LEU A 200 13.31 24.35 -6.50
N TRP A 201 12.90 25.21 -5.56
CA TRP A 201 11.47 25.51 -5.33
C TRP A 201 10.80 26.13 -6.55
N LYS A 202 11.57 26.73 -7.47
CA LYS A 202 11.07 27.32 -8.71
C LYS A 202 10.80 26.30 -9.81
N LEU A 203 11.31 25.07 -9.67
CA LEU A 203 11.07 24.01 -10.64
C LEU A 203 9.72 23.36 -10.34
N GLN A 204 8.87 23.31 -11.36
CA GLN A 204 7.55 22.66 -11.31
C GLN A 204 7.51 21.60 -12.41
N LEU A 205 7.89 20.36 -12.06
CA LEU A 205 7.99 19.23 -12.98
C LEU A 205 6.84 18.21 -12.80
N GLY A 206 5.78 18.57 -12.08
CA GLY A 206 4.69 17.66 -11.68
C GLY A 206 3.57 18.34 -10.88
N GLN A 207 2.86 17.58 -10.03
CA GLN A 207 1.63 17.97 -9.31
C GLN A 207 1.82 18.92 -8.10
N ALA A 208 2.84 19.79 -8.15
CA ALA A 208 3.38 20.62 -7.06
C ALA A 208 4.47 19.95 -6.21
N ASN A 209 5.27 20.78 -5.51
CA ASN A 209 6.27 20.34 -4.53
C ASN A 209 5.56 20.08 -3.18
N TRP A 210 5.02 18.87 -3.00
CA TRP A 210 4.33 18.49 -1.77
C TRP A 210 5.29 18.32 -0.60
N GLU A 211 4.79 18.53 0.61
CA GLU A 211 5.44 18.23 1.88
C GLU A 211 5.05 16.85 2.42
N TYR A 212 5.92 16.32 3.27
CA TYR A 212 5.74 14.99 3.86
C TYR A 212 4.76 15.02 5.03
N GLY A 213 3.84 14.06 5.05
CA GLY A 213 3.14 13.68 6.28
C GLY A 213 4.09 13.04 7.30
N THR A 214 3.84 13.31 8.57
CA THR A 214 4.70 12.87 9.68
C THR A 214 4.05 11.83 10.58
N GLU A 215 2.74 11.59 10.42
CA GLU A 215 1.94 10.81 11.37
C GLU A 215 1.17 9.70 10.67
N ILE A 216 1.19 8.51 11.30
CA ILE A 216 0.29 7.42 10.94
C ILE A 216 -1.08 7.75 11.52
N ARG A 217 -2.11 7.65 10.68
CA ARG A 217 -3.49 7.88 11.09
C ARG A 217 -4.29 6.58 11.02
N SER A 218 -5.13 6.35 12.01
CA SER A 218 -6.16 5.30 12.01
C SER A 218 -7.53 5.96 12.13
N PHE A 219 -8.47 5.48 11.33
CA PHE A 219 -9.83 5.96 11.21
C PHE A 219 -10.78 4.84 11.63
N SER A 220 -12.02 5.21 11.97
CA SER A 220 -13.06 4.23 12.30
C SER A 220 -14.38 4.55 11.62
N SER A 221 -14.92 3.56 10.91
CA SER A 221 -16.20 3.59 10.22
C SER A 221 -16.94 2.28 10.48
N GLY A 222 -18.22 2.36 10.86
CA GLY A 222 -19.04 1.18 11.16
C GLY A 222 -18.50 0.26 12.27
N GLY A 223 -17.68 0.80 13.20
CA GLY A 223 -17.04 0.01 14.26
C GLY A 223 -15.74 -0.70 13.83
N TYR A 224 -15.31 -0.54 12.58
CA TYR A 224 -14.08 -1.11 12.06
C TYR A 224 -13.00 -0.05 11.87
N SER A 225 -11.79 -0.42 12.22
CA SER A 225 -10.60 0.44 12.20
C SER A 225 -9.77 0.23 10.92
N PHE A 226 -9.24 1.31 10.37
CA PHE A 226 -8.36 1.24 9.21
C PHE A 226 -7.34 2.36 9.15
N SER A 227 -6.22 2.09 8.48
CA SER A 227 -5.23 3.11 8.12
C SER A 227 -5.11 3.21 6.60
N PRO A 228 -4.97 4.44 6.06
CA PRO A 228 -4.80 4.65 4.64
C PRO A 228 -3.33 4.71 4.25
N SER A 229 -3.05 4.36 3.00
CA SER A 229 -1.86 4.78 2.26
C SER A 229 -2.29 5.40 0.93
N ILE A 230 -1.43 6.24 0.36
CA ILE A 230 -1.69 6.94 -0.88
C ILE A 230 -0.66 6.49 -1.93
N CYS A 231 -1.17 5.92 -3.01
CA CYS A 231 -0.47 5.60 -4.25
C CYS A 231 0.76 4.73 -3.99
N TYR A 232 1.93 5.23 -4.40
CA TYR A 232 3.23 4.57 -4.32
C TYR A 232 3.61 4.08 -2.91
N GLU A 233 2.96 4.57 -1.85
CA GLU A 233 3.16 4.09 -0.48
C GLU A 233 2.89 2.58 -0.30
N ILE A 234 2.05 1.97 -1.15
CA ILE A 234 1.83 0.51 -1.17
C ILE A 234 3.11 -0.28 -1.45
N ALA A 235 4.12 0.34 -2.07
CA ALA A 235 5.41 -0.29 -2.34
C ALA A 235 6.29 -0.41 -1.07
N PHE A 236 5.95 0.27 0.02
CA PHE A 236 6.81 0.40 1.20
C PHE A 236 6.35 -0.50 2.35
N PRO A 237 7.03 -1.64 2.59
CA PRO A 237 6.58 -2.60 3.59
C PRO A 237 6.53 -2.03 5.00
N ILE A 238 7.55 -1.26 5.38
CA ILE A 238 7.70 -0.68 6.72
C ILE A 238 6.54 0.28 7.04
N LEU A 239 6.07 1.03 6.06
CA LEU A 239 4.94 1.94 6.25
C LEU A 239 3.64 1.16 6.48
N HIS A 240 3.35 0.18 5.62
CA HIS A 240 2.18 -0.69 5.75
C HIS A 240 2.16 -1.52 7.03
N HIS A 241 3.34 -1.93 7.47
CA HIS A 241 3.57 -2.56 8.77
C HIS A 241 3.11 -1.66 9.91
N LYS A 242 3.53 -0.40 9.93
CA LYS A 242 3.11 0.55 10.97
C LYS A 242 1.62 0.91 10.86
N MET A 243 1.08 0.98 9.64
CA MET A 243 -0.36 1.20 9.41
C MET A 243 -1.22 0.01 9.84
N ALA A 244 -0.75 -1.23 9.67
CA ALA A 244 -1.47 -2.41 10.15
C ALA A 244 -1.50 -2.48 11.68
N PHE A 245 -0.49 -1.90 12.35
CA PHE A 245 -0.29 -1.95 13.79
C PHE A 245 0.12 -0.57 14.36
N PRO A 246 -0.79 0.42 14.39
CA PRO A 246 -0.45 1.83 14.67
C PRO A 246 0.06 2.11 16.09
N GLN A 247 -0.24 1.26 17.07
CA GLN A 247 0.19 1.44 18.48
C GLN A 247 1.36 0.53 18.91
N ASP A 248 2.14 0.01 17.96
CA ASP A 248 3.22 -0.94 18.26
C ASP A 248 4.62 -0.35 18.08
N PRO A 249 5.22 0.10 19.20
CA PRO A 249 6.64 -0.09 19.40
C PRO A 249 6.91 -0.80 20.75
N GLY A 250 7.02 -2.13 20.73
CA GLY A 250 7.74 -2.89 21.78
C GLY A 250 7.01 -3.09 23.12
N SER A 251 5.73 -2.74 23.23
CA SER A 251 4.94 -2.83 24.47
C SER A 251 4.31 -4.21 24.72
N GLY A 252 4.30 -5.10 23.73
CA GLY A 252 3.63 -6.41 23.79
C GLY A 252 2.11 -6.37 23.56
N ASN A 253 1.49 -5.19 23.48
CA ASN A 253 0.07 -5.02 23.17
C ASN A 253 -0.10 -4.51 21.73
N TYR A 254 -0.44 -5.43 20.83
CA TYR A 254 -0.68 -5.11 19.42
C TYR A 254 -2.12 -4.63 19.23
N SER A 255 -2.30 -3.35 18.90
CA SER A 255 -3.55 -2.87 18.28
C SER A 255 -3.44 -3.05 16.78
N LYS A 256 -4.23 -3.96 16.21
CA LYS A 256 -4.24 -4.28 14.78
C LYS A 256 -5.48 -3.66 14.15
N ASN A 257 -5.31 -2.92 13.05
CA ASN A 257 -6.43 -2.44 12.27
C ASN A 257 -7.20 -3.60 11.62
N ASP A 258 -8.49 -3.42 11.37
CA ASP A 258 -9.33 -4.45 10.75
C ASP A 258 -9.02 -4.59 9.25
N TYR A 259 -8.76 -3.48 8.57
CA TYR A 259 -8.33 -3.43 7.17
C TYR A 259 -7.40 -2.24 6.91
N LEU A 260 -6.80 -2.22 5.72
CA LEU A 260 -6.09 -1.04 5.19
C LEU A 260 -6.79 -0.52 3.95
N VAL A 261 -6.58 0.76 3.67
CA VAL A 261 -7.07 1.41 2.45
C VAL A 261 -5.88 1.93 1.65
N ASN A 262 -5.90 1.73 0.33
CA ASN A 262 -4.93 2.37 -0.55
C ASN A 262 -5.67 3.22 -1.60
N LEU A 263 -5.41 4.52 -1.60
CA LEU A 263 -5.98 5.46 -2.56
C LEU A 263 -4.95 5.73 -3.66
N THR A 264 -5.28 5.61 -4.94
CA THR A 264 -4.27 5.77 -5.99
C THR A 264 -4.80 6.36 -7.29
N ASN A 265 -3.93 7.05 -8.00
CA ASN A 265 -4.15 7.47 -9.38
C ASN A 265 -3.07 6.90 -10.29
N ASP A 266 -3.34 5.75 -10.92
CA ASP A 266 -2.40 5.09 -11.83
C ASP A 266 -2.40 5.66 -13.25
N ALA A 267 -3.12 6.77 -13.51
CA ALA A 267 -3.23 7.34 -14.86
C ALA A 267 -1.86 7.68 -15.49
N TRP A 268 -0.86 7.98 -14.66
CA TRP A 268 0.54 8.22 -15.07
C TRP A 268 1.20 7.06 -15.81
N PHE A 269 0.76 5.82 -15.57
CA PHE A 269 1.31 4.65 -16.26
C PHE A 269 0.54 4.30 -17.54
N GLY A 270 -0.60 4.96 -17.79
CA GLY A 270 -1.48 4.65 -18.91
C GLY A 270 -1.90 3.19 -18.93
N THR A 271 -1.82 2.58 -20.12
CA THR A 271 -2.13 1.16 -20.36
C THR A 271 -0.91 0.24 -20.28
N SER A 272 0.23 0.73 -19.77
CA SER A 272 1.45 -0.08 -19.62
C SER A 272 1.33 -1.12 -18.50
N TYR A 273 2.40 -1.87 -18.22
CA TYR A 273 2.45 -2.83 -17.11
C TYR A 273 2.46 -2.16 -15.72
N GLY A 274 2.67 -0.83 -15.64
CA GLY A 274 2.78 -0.09 -14.38
C GLY A 274 1.63 -0.34 -13.39
N PRO A 275 0.35 -0.15 -13.77
CA PRO A 275 -0.79 -0.35 -12.87
C PRO A 275 -0.92 -1.81 -12.41
N TRP A 276 -0.55 -2.78 -13.25
CA TRP A 276 -0.59 -4.20 -12.92
C TRP A 276 0.46 -4.57 -11.88
N LEU A 277 1.68 -4.07 -12.04
CA LEU A 277 2.77 -4.26 -11.07
C LEU A 277 2.43 -3.55 -9.76
N HIS A 278 1.92 -2.32 -9.83
CA HIS A 278 1.52 -1.54 -8.67
C HIS A 278 0.36 -2.21 -7.90
N GLY A 279 -0.69 -2.67 -8.60
CA GLY A 279 -1.80 -3.42 -8.01
C GLY A 279 -1.35 -4.73 -7.36
N THR A 280 -0.38 -5.44 -7.95
CA THR A 280 0.18 -6.69 -7.39
C THR A 280 0.82 -6.48 -6.02
N MET A 281 1.40 -5.31 -5.75
CA MET A 281 1.99 -4.98 -4.43
C MET A 281 0.96 -5.07 -3.30
N THR A 282 -0.32 -4.79 -3.59
CA THR A 282 -1.44 -4.96 -2.63
C THR A 282 -1.49 -6.36 -2.04
N ARG A 283 -1.27 -7.39 -2.86
CA ARG A 283 -1.26 -8.80 -2.41
C ARG A 283 -0.14 -9.08 -1.44
N PHE A 284 1.06 -8.57 -1.72
CA PHE A 284 2.19 -8.69 -0.80
C PHE A 284 1.90 -7.98 0.52
N ARG A 285 1.43 -6.72 0.48
CA ARG A 285 1.10 -5.96 1.69
C ARG A 285 0.04 -6.68 2.54
N ALA A 286 -0.96 -7.30 1.91
CA ALA A 286 -2.03 -8.03 2.58
C ALA A 286 -1.52 -9.28 3.31
N ILE A 287 -0.72 -10.11 2.64
CA ILE A 287 -0.13 -11.32 3.23
C ILE A 287 0.85 -10.96 4.35
N GLU A 288 1.75 -10.02 4.10
CA GLU A 288 2.78 -9.62 5.06
C GLU A 288 2.22 -9.13 6.40
N ASN A 289 1.02 -8.56 6.38
CA ASN A 289 0.35 -8.03 7.57
C ASN A 289 -0.83 -8.90 8.04
N ARG A 290 -1.19 -9.94 7.27
CA ARG A 290 -2.41 -10.73 7.46
C ARG A 290 -3.63 -9.80 7.63
N ILE A 291 -3.78 -8.84 6.73
CA ILE A 291 -4.82 -7.80 6.79
C ILE A 291 -5.43 -7.62 5.40
N GLN A 292 -6.75 -7.42 5.34
CA GLN A 292 -7.43 -7.12 4.09
C GLN A 292 -7.09 -5.70 3.63
N ILE A 293 -6.95 -5.49 2.33
CA ILE A 293 -6.69 -4.17 1.74
C ILE A 293 -7.75 -3.85 0.70
N TYR A 294 -8.35 -2.67 0.84
CA TYR A 294 -9.24 -2.06 -0.15
C TYR A 294 -8.45 -1.03 -0.95
N ARG A 295 -8.13 -1.32 -2.21
CA ARG A 295 -7.41 -0.41 -3.12
C ARG A 295 -8.39 0.25 -4.07
N SER A 296 -8.54 1.58 -3.96
CA SER A 296 -9.34 2.42 -4.87
C SER A 296 -8.43 3.19 -5.82
N ALA A 297 -8.51 2.84 -7.10
CA ALA A 297 -7.78 3.48 -8.17
C ALA A 297 -8.70 4.39 -9.00
N ASN A 298 -8.17 5.49 -9.55
CA ASN A 298 -8.92 6.35 -10.47
C ASN A 298 -9.18 5.66 -11.83
N THR A 299 -8.13 5.50 -12.65
CA THR A 299 -8.15 4.79 -13.94
C THR A 299 -7.38 3.47 -13.91
N GLY A 300 -6.70 3.20 -12.79
CA GLY A 300 -5.91 2.00 -12.56
C GLY A 300 -6.75 0.77 -12.27
N ILE A 301 -6.16 -0.18 -11.54
CA ILE A 301 -6.84 -1.41 -11.12
C ILE A 301 -7.23 -1.23 -9.66
N SER A 302 -8.52 -1.07 -9.41
CA SER A 302 -9.12 -1.17 -8.09
C SER A 302 -9.26 -2.64 -7.72
N MET A 303 -8.96 -2.99 -6.47
CA MET A 303 -9.06 -4.38 -6.02
C MET A 303 -9.25 -4.50 -4.51
N ILE A 304 -9.88 -5.59 -4.10
CA ILE A 304 -10.05 -5.97 -2.71
C ILE A 304 -9.28 -7.27 -2.51
N VAL A 305 -8.30 -7.24 -1.60
CA VAL A 305 -7.38 -8.37 -1.38
C VAL A 305 -7.40 -8.79 0.07
N ASP A 306 -7.66 -10.06 0.32
CA ASP A 306 -7.83 -10.59 1.68
C ASP A 306 -6.47 -10.89 2.39
N PRO A 307 -6.49 -11.29 3.68
CA PRO A 307 -5.27 -11.62 4.44
C PRO A 307 -4.41 -12.78 3.90
N LEU A 308 -4.93 -13.58 2.96
CA LEU A 308 -4.21 -14.64 2.26
C LEU A 308 -3.65 -14.17 0.92
N GLY A 309 -3.92 -12.93 0.51
CA GLY A 309 -3.50 -12.38 -0.78
C GLY A 309 -4.40 -12.81 -1.94
N ARG A 310 -5.61 -13.32 -1.65
CA ARG A 310 -6.63 -13.67 -2.65
C ARG A 310 -7.32 -12.38 -3.09
N VAL A 311 -7.47 -12.20 -4.40
CA VAL A 311 -8.22 -11.08 -4.96
C VAL A 311 -9.70 -11.44 -4.92
N LEU A 312 -10.46 -10.79 -4.04
CA LEU A 312 -11.89 -11.04 -3.85
C LEU A 312 -12.74 -10.34 -4.92
N ALA A 313 -12.32 -9.15 -5.33
CA ALA A 313 -12.92 -8.38 -6.40
C ALA A 313 -11.84 -7.50 -7.05
N ARG A 314 -11.97 -7.24 -8.36
CA ARG A 314 -11.12 -6.31 -9.10
C ARG A 314 -11.87 -5.70 -10.28
N THR A 315 -11.44 -4.51 -10.68
CA THR A 315 -11.84 -3.87 -11.93
C THR A 315 -10.80 -4.10 -13.03
N GLU A 316 -11.18 -3.76 -14.26
CA GLU A 316 -10.22 -3.57 -15.36
C GLU A 316 -9.74 -2.11 -15.41
N LEU A 317 -8.68 -1.84 -16.18
CA LEU A 317 -8.21 -0.46 -16.41
C LEU A 317 -9.30 0.40 -17.06
N TYR A 318 -9.39 1.67 -16.66
CA TYR A 318 -10.34 2.67 -17.18
C TYR A 318 -11.83 2.27 -17.08
N GLN A 319 -12.16 1.25 -16.29
CA GLN A 319 -13.55 0.86 -16.05
C GLN A 319 -14.19 1.79 -15.00
N THR A 320 -15.38 2.34 -15.27
CA THR A 320 -16.19 2.95 -14.19
C THR A 320 -16.95 1.86 -13.43
N ALA A 321 -16.65 1.66 -12.15
CA ALA A 321 -17.28 0.61 -11.34
C ALA A 321 -17.25 0.90 -9.83
N ASN A 322 -18.20 0.32 -9.11
CA ASN A 322 -18.17 0.13 -7.67
C ASN A 322 -17.96 -1.36 -7.38
N ILE A 323 -16.92 -1.73 -6.64
CA ILE A 323 -16.68 -3.11 -6.23
C ILE A 323 -16.77 -3.26 -4.71
N THR A 324 -17.26 -4.40 -4.25
CA THR A 324 -17.37 -4.73 -2.81
C THR A 324 -17.04 -6.20 -2.59
N ALA A 325 -16.65 -6.54 -1.37
CA ALA A 325 -16.44 -7.91 -0.92
C ALA A 325 -16.58 -7.96 0.61
N PRO A 326 -16.86 -9.15 1.19
CA PRO A 326 -16.81 -9.33 2.64
C PRO A 326 -15.45 -8.93 3.21
N LEU A 327 -15.45 -8.48 4.46
CA LEU A 327 -14.25 -8.22 5.23
C LEU A 327 -13.80 -9.51 5.92
N TYR A 328 -12.58 -9.96 5.62
CA TYR A 328 -11.93 -11.06 6.34
C TYR A 328 -10.90 -10.51 7.32
N THR A 329 -11.12 -10.73 8.61
CA THR A 329 -10.17 -10.37 9.67
C THR A 329 -9.51 -11.61 10.27
N THR A 330 -8.34 -11.43 10.88
CA THR A 330 -7.66 -12.51 11.60
C THR A 330 -6.84 -11.94 12.75
N ARG A 331 -6.83 -12.67 13.87
CA ARG A 331 -6.01 -12.36 15.05
C ARG A 331 -4.55 -12.76 14.87
N ARG A 332 -4.21 -13.47 13.78
CA ARG A 332 -2.82 -13.86 13.50
C ARG A 332 -1.95 -12.61 13.36
N ILE A 333 -0.91 -12.57 14.18
CA ILE A 333 0.18 -11.61 14.06
C ILE A 333 1.30 -12.29 13.25
N PRO A 334 1.65 -11.75 12.07
CA PRO A 334 2.75 -12.25 11.24
C PRO A 334 4.06 -12.38 11.99
N VAL A 335 4.92 -13.32 11.60
CA VAL A 335 6.25 -13.48 12.23
C VAL A 335 7.15 -12.29 11.91
N ILE A 336 7.07 -11.75 10.70
CA ILE A 336 7.76 -10.52 10.27
C ILE A 336 7.54 -9.34 11.24
N ARG A 337 6.38 -9.30 11.91
CA ARG A 337 6.04 -8.26 12.91
C ARG A 337 6.72 -8.46 14.26
N LYS A 338 7.05 -9.69 14.61
CA LYS A 338 7.73 -10.01 15.87
C LYS A 338 9.24 -9.76 15.79
N ILE A 339 9.79 -9.69 14.58
CA ILE A 339 11.21 -9.45 14.34
C ILE A 339 11.40 -7.94 14.13
N TYR A 340 11.52 -7.17 15.22
CA TYR A 340 11.62 -5.70 15.14
C TYR A 340 12.81 -5.20 14.30
N LEU A 341 13.90 -5.98 14.25
CA LEU A 341 15.10 -5.72 13.42
C LEU A 341 14.96 -6.21 11.98
N TYR A 342 13.77 -6.65 11.55
CA TYR A 342 13.55 -7.35 10.28
C TYR A 342 14.21 -6.71 9.05
N PRO A 343 14.21 -5.37 8.84
CA PRO A 343 14.94 -4.76 7.72
C PRO A 343 16.47 -4.87 7.83
N ALA A 344 17.01 -4.96 9.05
CA ALA A 344 18.45 -5.04 9.33
C ALA A 344 18.98 -6.48 9.35
N VAL A 345 18.16 -7.47 9.72
CA VAL A 345 18.58 -8.89 9.81
C VAL A 345 19.01 -9.42 8.44
N PHE A 346 18.30 -9.11 7.36
CA PHE A 346 18.65 -9.64 6.03
C PHE A 346 19.95 -9.04 5.45
N PRO A 347 20.22 -7.73 5.53
CA PRO A 347 21.53 -7.17 5.22
C PRO A 347 22.64 -7.78 6.06
N LEU A 348 22.42 -8.00 7.36
CA LEU A 348 23.42 -8.61 8.25
C LEU A 348 23.69 -10.07 7.91
N VAL A 349 22.64 -10.87 7.63
CA VAL A 349 22.77 -12.26 7.18
C VAL A 349 23.45 -12.31 5.80
N SER A 350 23.07 -11.43 4.87
CA SER A 350 23.68 -11.35 3.54
C SER A 350 25.16 -10.95 3.63
N LEU A 351 25.48 -9.98 4.49
CA LEU A 351 26.87 -9.56 4.78
C LEU A 351 27.67 -10.70 5.42
N ALA A 352 27.08 -11.43 6.38
CA ALA A 352 27.71 -12.59 6.99
C ALA A 352 27.97 -13.71 5.97
N LEU A 353 27.02 -13.99 5.08
CA LEU A 353 27.17 -14.95 3.98
C LEU A 353 28.25 -14.50 2.98
N LEU A 354 28.30 -13.21 2.64
CA LEU A 354 29.35 -12.61 1.81
C LEU A 354 30.73 -12.78 2.45
N ILE A 355 30.89 -12.38 3.71
CA ILE A 355 32.15 -12.53 4.46
C ILE A 355 32.55 -14.01 4.54
N GLY A 356 31.59 -14.90 4.79
CA GLY A 356 31.79 -16.35 4.78
C GLY A 356 32.32 -16.85 3.43
N ALA A 357 31.70 -16.43 2.33
CA ALA A 357 32.12 -16.79 0.98
C ALA A 357 33.55 -16.30 0.64
N PHE A 358 33.90 -15.07 1.03
CA PHE A 358 35.26 -14.54 0.85
C PHE A 358 36.30 -15.31 1.66
N ARG A 359 35.99 -15.69 2.91
CA ARG A 359 36.88 -16.49 3.75
C ARG A 359 37.11 -17.89 3.20
N ILE A 360 36.08 -18.54 2.64
CA ILE A 360 36.19 -19.86 2.01
C ILE A 360 37.06 -19.79 0.74
N LYS A 361 36.88 -18.77 -0.10
CA LYS A 361 37.74 -18.53 -1.27
C LYS A 361 39.20 -18.32 -0.87
N ARG A 362 39.45 -17.51 0.16
CA ARG A 362 40.81 -17.23 0.66
C ARG A 362 41.49 -18.49 1.22
N LYS A 363 40.78 -19.31 2.01
CA LYS A 363 41.30 -20.61 2.49
C LYS A 363 41.64 -21.56 1.34
N LYS A 364 40.79 -21.67 0.31
CA LYS A 364 41.09 -22.50 -0.88
C LYS A 364 42.29 -21.99 -1.67
N ARG A 365 42.46 -20.67 -1.80
CA ARG A 365 43.62 -20.08 -2.47
C ARG A 365 44.93 -20.37 -1.72
N ILE A 366 44.95 -20.14 -0.41
CA ILE A 366 46.13 -20.42 0.44
C ILE A 366 46.46 -21.92 0.44
N SER A 367 45.44 -22.79 0.53
CA SER A 367 45.62 -24.24 0.44
C SER A 367 46.23 -24.68 -0.89
N ASN A 368 45.92 -24.01 -2.00
CA ASN A 368 46.48 -24.34 -3.31
C ASN A 368 47.89 -23.76 -3.49
N GLU A 369 48.18 -22.59 -2.90
CA GLU A 369 49.52 -21.97 -2.91
C GLU A 369 50.52 -22.72 -1.99
N VAL A 370 50.06 -23.42 -0.95
CA VAL A 370 50.91 -24.25 -0.06
C VAL A 370 51.13 -25.67 -0.61
N ALA A 371 50.30 -26.11 -1.56
CA ALA A 371 50.40 -27.43 -2.19
C ALA A 371 51.23 -27.44 -3.50
N GLN A 372 51.62 -26.25 -3.99
CA GLN A 372 52.61 -26.05 -5.04
C GLN A 372 53.98 -25.76 -4.41
#